data_AF-A0A537TGU0-F1
#
_entry.id   AF-A0A537TGU0-F1
#
_cell.length_a   1.000
_cell.length_b   1.000
_cell.length_c   1.000
_cell.angle_alpha   90.00
_cell.angle_beta   90.00
_cell.angle_gamma   90.00
#
_symmetry.space_group_name_H-M   'P 1'
#
loop_
_entity.id
_entity.type
_entity.pdbx_description
1 polymer ?
#
loop_
_entity_poly.entity_id
_entity_poly.type
_entity_poly.pdbx_seq_one_letter_code
_entity_poly.pdbx_strand_id
1 'polypeptide(L)'
;WENILRAAFPTNGVRYRSVFGAYVAGVGVNSLTPARGGDVAKMYLARHRIPSSSYPALGSTLVVETLLDFVVSTCLLLVAIKMSLLPGLPDLPSLPAFDWSFVVRHPVVAAFLATLLLGAGVLLWEWASRHVVAFRAKVAQGFTILGDRRAVLTQVVTWQTVAWLARIAAIYWFLRAFHIETGFRTVVAVVVVQGLSTTLPFTPGGLGAQQAVLVFALAGTASRSGVLGFSVGMQLVTIVVNVVLGFGAIVLMLKTLRWRERVASDDEERAGSAAATPEQAAAPSRSALPG
;
A
#
# COMPACT_ATOMS: atom_id res chain seq x y z
N TRP A 1 4.98 7.57 -3.15
CA TRP A 1 5.60 6.41 -3.83
C TRP A 1 6.46 6.70 -5.07
N GLU A 2 5.98 7.39 -6.11
CA GLU A 2 6.72 7.51 -7.39
C GLU A 2 8.14 8.08 -7.27
N ASN A 3 8.33 9.15 -6.50
CA ASN A 3 9.66 9.74 -6.32
C ASN A 3 10.65 8.73 -5.70
N ILE A 4 10.17 7.86 -4.80
CA ILE A 4 10.96 6.76 -4.22
C ILE A 4 11.34 5.74 -5.31
N LEU A 5 10.41 5.40 -6.20
CA LEU A 5 10.69 4.52 -7.34
C LEU A 5 11.66 5.13 -8.36
N ARG A 6 11.55 6.44 -8.64
CA ARG A 6 12.49 7.14 -9.53
C ARG A 6 13.91 7.15 -8.97
N ALA A 7 14.04 7.34 -7.66
CA ALA A 7 15.33 7.26 -6.98
C ALA A 7 15.91 5.83 -6.96
N ALA A 8 15.05 4.81 -6.81
CA ALA A 8 15.46 3.40 -6.82
C ALA A 8 15.80 2.87 -8.24
N PHE A 9 15.14 3.41 -9.27
CA PHE A 9 15.26 2.96 -10.66
C PHE A 9 15.52 4.13 -11.65
N PRO A 10 16.67 4.80 -11.57
CA PRO A 10 16.95 6.00 -12.37
C PRO A 10 17.03 5.73 -13.89
N THR A 11 17.46 4.54 -14.30
CA THR A 11 17.66 4.18 -15.72
C THR A 11 16.42 3.65 -16.44
N ASN A 12 15.33 3.32 -15.72
CA ASN A 12 14.20 2.56 -16.27
C ASN A 12 12.96 3.37 -16.66
N GLY A 13 13.07 4.71 -16.71
CA GLY A 13 12.00 5.57 -17.22
C GLY A 13 10.65 5.35 -16.52
N VAL A 14 10.60 5.59 -15.20
CA VAL A 14 9.37 5.44 -14.40
C VAL A 14 8.28 6.40 -14.90
N ARG A 15 7.29 5.85 -15.62
CA ARG A 15 6.16 6.65 -16.16
C ARG A 15 5.14 6.94 -15.05
N TYR A 16 4.88 8.23 -14.80
CA TYR A 16 3.91 8.70 -13.80
C TYR A 16 2.58 7.95 -13.86
N ARG A 17 1.96 7.90 -15.04
CA ARG A 17 0.63 7.30 -15.25
C ARG A 17 0.58 5.82 -14.85
N SER A 18 1.67 5.10 -15.05
CA SER A 18 1.80 3.68 -14.70
C SER A 18 1.92 3.48 -13.20
N VAL A 19 2.74 4.29 -12.53
CA VAL A 19 2.92 4.20 -11.07
C VAL A 19 1.68 4.70 -10.34
N PHE A 20 1.13 5.81 -10.78
CA PHE A 20 -0.09 6.39 -10.24
C PHE A 20 -1.26 5.40 -10.35
N GLY A 21 -1.49 4.82 -11.53
CA GLY A 21 -2.54 3.82 -11.69
C GLY A 21 -2.34 2.58 -10.81
N ALA A 22 -1.10 2.09 -10.67
CA ALA A 22 -0.79 0.96 -9.79
C ALA A 22 -1.02 1.29 -8.31
N TYR A 23 -0.69 2.52 -7.90
CA TYR A 23 -0.93 3.01 -6.55
C TYR A 23 -2.43 3.10 -6.25
N VAL A 24 -3.19 3.77 -7.13
CA VAL A 24 -4.64 3.96 -6.97
C VAL A 24 -5.38 2.62 -6.99
N ALA A 25 -4.99 1.70 -7.89
CA ALA A 25 -5.48 0.33 -7.91
C ALA A 25 -5.24 -0.38 -6.58
N GLY A 26 -4.02 -0.29 -6.03
CA GLY A 26 -3.67 -0.86 -4.74
C GLY A 26 -4.51 -0.30 -3.59
N VAL A 27 -4.74 1.02 -3.56
CA VAL A 27 -5.59 1.67 -2.54
C VAL A 27 -7.04 1.17 -2.61
N GLY A 28 -7.59 1.01 -3.82
CA GLY A 28 -8.94 0.47 -3.98
C GLY A 28 -9.05 -0.98 -3.51
N VAL A 29 -8.08 -1.83 -3.87
CA VAL A 29 -8.05 -3.23 -3.41
C VAL A 29 -7.89 -3.29 -1.89
N ASN A 30 -6.99 -2.48 -1.31
CA ASN A 30 -6.78 -2.39 0.14
C ASN A 30 -8.04 -1.98 0.92
N SER A 31 -9.00 -1.31 0.26
CA SER A 31 -10.26 -0.93 0.91
C SER A 31 -11.22 -2.12 1.07
N LEU A 32 -10.99 -3.22 0.35
CA LEU A 32 -11.80 -4.44 0.40
C LEU A 32 -11.06 -5.62 1.03
N THR A 33 -9.73 -5.68 0.87
CA THR A 33 -8.92 -6.81 1.32
C THR A 33 -8.27 -6.53 2.68
N PRO A 34 -8.35 -7.46 3.65
CA PRO A 34 -7.55 -7.38 4.87
C PRO A 34 -6.04 -7.55 4.57
N ALA A 35 -5.21 -7.31 5.59
CA ALA A 35 -3.76 -7.57 5.56
C ALA A 35 -2.97 -6.89 4.42
N ARG A 36 -3.42 -5.72 3.97
CA ARG A 36 -2.73 -4.93 2.92
C ARG A 36 -2.59 -5.69 1.58
N GLY A 37 -3.57 -6.54 1.22
CA GLY A 37 -3.56 -7.30 -0.04
C GLY A 37 -3.44 -6.43 -1.31
N GLY A 38 -3.91 -5.18 -1.26
CA GLY A 38 -3.73 -4.19 -2.31
C GLY A 38 -2.28 -3.72 -2.50
N ASP A 39 -1.42 -3.80 -1.48
CA ASP A 39 0.01 -3.51 -1.64
C ASP A 39 0.69 -4.57 -2.52
N VAL A 40 0.22 -5.83 -2.46
CA VAL A 40 0.65 -6.90 -3.38
C VAL A 40 0.19 -6.61 -4.80
N ALA A 41 -1.07 -6.21 -4.99
CA ALA A 41 -1.59 -5.82 -6.30
C ALA A 41 -0.82 -4.63 -6.91
N LYS A 42 -0.52 -3.61 -6.10
CA LYS A 42 0.31 -2.46 -6.46
C LYS A 42 1.71 -2.89 -6.90
N MET A 43 2.38 -3.79 -6.15
CA MET A 43 3.69 -4.33 -6.51
C MET A 43 3.64 -5.14 -7.80
N TYR A 44 2.63 -6.00 -7.96
CA TYR A 44 2.45 -6.80 -9.18
C TYR A 44 2.28 -5.90 -10.42
N LEU A 45 1.42 -4.88 -10.35
CA LEU A 45 1.18 -3.93 -11.44
C LEU A 45 2.41 -3.08 -11.77
N ALA A 46 3.23 -2.74 -10.76
CA ALA A 46 4.48 -2.01 -10.96
C ALA A 46 5.58 -2.90 -11.54
N ARG A 47 5.70 -4.15 -11.09
CA ARG A 47 6.69 -5.13 -11.57
C ARG A 47 6.61 -5.37 -13.08
N HIS A 48 5.39 -5.39 -13.63
CA HIS A 48 5.15 -5.56 -15.07
C HIS A 48 5.42 -4.30 -15.89
N ARG A 49 5.58 -3.14 -15.25
CA ARG A 49 5.75 -1.85 -15.94
C ARG A 49 7.10 -1.18 -15.75
N ILE A 50 7.87 -1.60 -14.76
CA ILE A 50 9.24 -1.13 -14.51
C ILE A 50 10.20 -2.26 -14.88
N PRO A 51 10.86 -2.19 -16.06
CA PRO A 51 11.90 -3.15 -16.45
C PRO A 51 12.98 -3.23 -15.36
N SER A 52 13.52 -4.41 -15.10
CA SER A 52 14.52 -4.71 -14.05
C SER A 52 14.10 -4.50 -12.58
N SER A 53 12.85 -4.09 -12.31
CA SER A 53 12.34 -4.08 -10.93
C SER A 53 12.22 -5.50 -10.36
N SER A 54 12.45 -5.63 -9.05
CA SER A 54 12.33 -6.90 -8.33
C SER A 54 11.37 -6.73 -7.15
N TYR A 55 10.65 -7.79 -6.75
CA TYR A 55 9.74 -7.73 -5.61
C TYR A 55 10.41 -7.24 -4.32
N PRO A 56 11.66 -7.64 -3.98
CA PRO A 56 12.34 -7.11 -2.81
C PRO A 56 12.61 -5.61 -2.87
N ALA A 57 12.99 -5.08 -4.04
CA ALA A 57 13.24 -3.66 -4.24
C ALA A 57 11.94 -2.84 -4.20
N LEU A 58 10.86 -3.33 -4.82
CA LEU A 58 9.55 -2.69 -4.75
C LEU A 58 9.01 -2.72 -3.32
N GLY A 59 9.13 -3.84 -2.62
CA GLY A 59 8.76 -3.97 -1.21
C GLY A 59 9.52 -2.99 -0.32
N SER A 60 10.83 -2.84 -0.50
CA SER A 60 11.60 -1.87 0.29
C SER A 60 11.21 -0.42 0.00
N THR A 61 10.83 -0.06 -1.23
CA THR A 61 10.25 1.29 -1.49
C THR A 61 8.93 1.54 -0.76
N LEU A 62 8.11 0.49 -0.55
CA LEU A 62 6.89 0.60 0.26
C LEU A 62 7.22 0.75 1.74
N VAL A 63 8.24 0.06 2.24
CA VAL A 63 8.72 0.22 3.62
C VAL A 63 9.16 1.66 3.86
N VAL A 64 9.94 2.25 2.95
CA VAL A 64 10.35 3.67 3.03
C VAL A 64 9.15 4.60 3.05
N GLU A 65 8.14 4.35 2.22
CA GLU A 65 6.89 5.11 2.24
C GLU A 65 6.19 5.01 3.60
N THR A 66 6.07 3.80 4.16
CA THR A 66 5.40 3.60 5.46
C THR A 66 6.18 4.13 6.66
N LEU A 67 7.50 4.21 6.57
CA LEU A 67 8.34 4.71 7.68
C LEU A 67 8.02 6.17 8.00
N LEU A 68 7.80 6.99 6.97
CA LEU A 68 7.42 8.38 7.16
C LEU A 68 6.02 8.52 7.76
N ASP A 69 5.07 7.71 7.30
CA ASP A 69 3.73 7.66 7.90
C ASP A 69 3.78 7.22 9.35
N PHE A 70 4.66 6.27 9.70
CA PHE A 70 4.86 5.82 11.06
C PHE A 70 5.42 6.94 11.94
N VAL A 71 6.40 7.71 11.46
CA VAL A 71 6.95 8.87 12.18
C VAL A 71 5.85 9.91 12.46
N VAL A 72 5.09 10.31 11.44
CA VAL A 72 4.01 11.30 11.59
C VAL A 72 2.93 10.79 12.54
N SER A 73 2.51 9.53 12.39
CA SER A 73 1.50 8.91 13.26
C SER A 73 1.96 8.84 14.72
N THR A 74 3.24 8.51 14.94
CA THR A 74 3.84 8.49 16.28
C THR A 74 3.90 9.89 16.89
N CYS A 75 4.29 10.91 16.12
CA CYS A 75 4.27 12.29 16.59
C CYS A 75 2.86 12.74 16.99
N LEU A 76 1.85 12.43 16.17
CA LEU A 76 0.44 12.76 16.46
C LEU A 76 -0.06 12.00 17.70
N LEU A 77 0.32 10.74 17.87
CA LEU A 77 0.02 9.95 19.06
C LEU A 77 0.60 10.61 20.32
N LEU A 78 1.87 11.03 20.29
CA LEU A 78 2.51 11.73 21.41
C LEU A 78 1.82 13.07 21.73
N VAL A 79 1.39 13.81 20.71
CA VAL A 79 0.60 15.04 20.89
C VAL A 79 -0.75 14.72 21.55
N ALA A 80 -1.43 13.67 21.13
CA ALA A 80 -2.70 13.24 21.73
C ALA A 80 -2.54 12.79 23.19
N ILE A 81 -1.46 12.06 23.52
CA ILE A 81 -1.11 11.70 24.91
C ILE A 81 -0.92 12.97 25.74
N LYS A 82 -0.12 13.93 25.25
CA LYS A 82 0.16 15.18 25.96
C LYS A 82 -1.10 16.03 26.23
N MET A 83 -2.11 15.92 25.36
CA MET A 83 -3.38 16.63 25.51
C MET A 83 -4.42 15.85 26.31
N SER A 84 -4.06 14.67 26.85
CA SER A 84 -4.97 13.75 27.56
C SER A 84 -6.19 13.38 26.71
N LEU A 85 -6.00 13.27 25.40
CA LEU A 85 -7.05 12.99 24.42
C LEU A 85 -7.32 11.50 24.24
N LEU A 86 -6.31 10.68 24.53
CA LEU A 86 -6.49 9.25 24.58
C LEU A 86 -7.25 8.91 25.86
N PRO A 87 -8.09 7.86 25.85
CA PRO A 87 -8.53 7.27 27.10
C PRO A 87 -7.28 7.12 27.97
N GLY A 88 -7.29 7.68 29.19
CA GLY A 88 -6.28 7.32 30.18
C GLY A 88 -6.21 5.81 30.11
N LEU A 89 -5.03 5.25 29.79
CA LEU A 89 -4.81 3.81 29.67
C LEU A 89 -5.64 3.21 30.80
N PRO A 90 -6.82 2.61 30.50
CA PRO A 90 -7.72 2.18 31.57
C PRO A 90 -6.83 1.31 32.41
N ASP A 91 -6.55 1.65 33.69
CA ASP A 91 -5.52 1.04 34.56
C ASP A 91 -5.19 -0.31 33.97
N LEU A 92 -4.17 -0.42 33.09
CA LEU A 92 -4.10 -1.50 32.08
C LEU A 92 -4.58 -2.75 32.78
N PRO A 93 -5.83 -3.25 32.59
CA PRO A 93 -6.41 -4.13 33.58
C PRO A 93 -5.77 -5.47 33.35
N SER A 94 -4.55 -5.61 33.88
CA SER A 94 -3.51 -6.55 33.47
C SER A 94 -3.83 -7.11 32.10
N LEU A 95 -3.95 -6.25 31.07
CA LEU A 95 -4.54 -6.65 29.79
C LEU A 95 -3.70 -7.84 29.33
N PRO A 96 -4.27 -9.06 29.24
CA PRO A 96 -3.55 -10.22 28.75
C PRO A 96 -3.48 -10.06 27.24
N ALA A 97 -2.83 -8.99 26.76
CA ALA A 97 -2.42 -8.83 25.38
C ALA A 97 -1.41 -9.93 25.01
N PHE A 98 -0.75 -10.49 26.02
CA PHE A 98 -0.27 -11.86 26.04
C PHE A 98 -1.13 -12.64 27.03
N ASP A 99 -2.10 -13.39 26.54
CA ASP A 99 -2.82 -14.34 27.37
C ASP A 99 -1.89 -15.53 27.66
N TRP A 100 -1.04 -15.35 28.69
CA TRP A 100 -0.21 -16.43 29.24
C TRP A 100 -1.07 -17.60 29.72
N SER A 101 -2.39 -17.44 29.87
CA SER A 101 -3.28 -18.56 30.21
C SER A 101 -3.20 -19.70 29.20
N PHE A 102 -2.97 -19.43 27.91
CA PHE A 102 -2.74 -20.48 26.91
C PHE A 102 -1.43 -21.23 27.13
N VAL A 103 -0.35 -20.49 27.43
CA VAL A 103 0.99 -21.05 27.72
C VAL A 103 0.99 -21.86 29.02
N VAL A 104 0.26 -21.38 30.03
CA VAL A 104 0.13 -22.02 31.35
C VAL A 104 -0.83 -23.21 31.31
N ARG A 105 -1.92 -23.17 30.52
CA ARG A 105 -2.88 -24.28 30.38
C ARG A 105 -2.39 -25.39 29.45
N HIS A 106 -1.56 -25.06 28.47
CA HIS A 106 -1.03 -26.01 27.49
C HIS A 106 0.49 -25.88 27.31
N PRO A 107 1.29 -26.16 28.36
CA PRO A 107 2.74 -25.94 28.33
C PRO A 107 3.44 -26.74 27.23
N VAL A 108 2.94 -27.94 26.91
CA VAL A 108 3.48 -28.79 25.83
C VAL A 108 3.19 -28.21 24.44
N VAL A 109 1.99 -27.67 24.21
CA VAL A 109 1.60 -27.06 22.92
C VAL A 109 2.30 -25.72 22.72
N ALA A 110 2.43 -24.94 23.79
CA ALA A 110 3.16 -23.67 23.77
C ALA A 110 4.66 -23.89 23.54
N ALA A 111 5.27 -24.89 24.20
CA ALA A 111 6.66 -25.27 23.94
C ALA A 111 6.84 -25.75 22.49
N PHE A 112 5.94 -26.59 21.97
CA PHE A 112 5.97 -27.03 20.58
C PHE A 112 5.88 -25.87 19.58
N LEU A 113 4.93 -24.94 19.78
CA LEU A 113 4.80 -23.75 18.93
C LEU A 113 6.02 -22.82 19.04
N ALA A 114 6.58 -22.64 20.24
CA ALA A 114 7.79 -21.86 20.44
C ALA A 114 8.98 -22.50 19.71
N THR A 115 9.16 -23.82 19.81
CA THR A 115 10.21 -24.56 19.10
C THR A 115 9.98 -24.53 17.59
N LEU A 116 8.74 -24.62 17.11
CA LEU A 116 8.40 -24.52 15.70
C LEU A 116 8.70 -23.12 15.15
N LEU A 117 8.35 -22.07 15.89
CA LEU A 117 8.61 -20.67 15.52
C LEU A 117 10.11 -20.34 15.58
N LEU A 118 10.83 -20.83 16.58
CA LEU A 118 12.28 -20.70 16.68
C LEU A 118 12.98 -21.48 15.57
N GLY A 119 12.56 -22.71 15.30
CA GLY A 119 13.07 -23.52 14.20
C GLY A 119 12.79 -22.89 12.83
N ALA A 120 11.58 -22.41 12.59
CA ALA A 120 11.23 -21.65 11.40
C ALA A 120 12.03 -20.35 11.31
N GLY A 121 12.24 -19.64 12.42
CA GLY A 121 13.06 -18.43 12.50
C GLY A 121 14.54 -18.69 12.17
N VAL A 122 15.11 -19.78 12.66
CA VAL A 122 16.50 -20.21 12.37
C VAL A 122 16.64 -20.64 10.91
N LEU A 123 15.69 -21.41 10.38
CA LEU A 123 15.67 -21.83 8.98
C LEU A 123 15.45 -20.65 8.03
N LEU A 124 14.58 -19.70 8.40
CA LEU A 124 14.38 -18.43 7.68
C LEU A 124 15.64 -17.57 7.73
N TRP A 125 16.32 -17.51 8.88
CA TRP A 125 17.58 -16.79 9.05
C TRP A 125 18.70 -17.39 8.21
N GLU A 126 18.82 -18.72 8.16
CA GLU A 126 19.84 -19.44 7.40
C GLU A 126 19.55 -19.44 5.88
N TRP A 127 18.27 -19.50 5.49
CA TRP A 127 17.86 -19.31 4.10
C TRP A 127 18.08 -17.87 3.64
N ALA A 128 17.72 -16.90 4.50
CA ALA A 128 17.95 -15.48 4.26
C ALA A 128 19.44 -15.21 4.15
N SER A 129 20.28 -15.74 5.05
CA SER A 129 21.74 -15.56 5.12
C SER A 129 22.45 -15.98 3.82
N ARG A 130 22.00 -17.06 3.18
CA ARG A 130 22.55 -17.56 1.91
C ARG A 130 22.13 -16.74 0.67
N HIS A 131 20.98 -16.07 0.71
CA HIS A 131 20.52 -15.17 -0.37
C HIS A 131 20.87 -13.69 -0.12
N VAL A 132 21.64 -13.40 0.93
CA VAL A 132 21.86 -12.05 1.48
C VAL A 132 22.40 -11.06 0.47
N VAL A 133 23.41 -11.38 -0.34
CA VAL A 133 24.14 -10.31 -1.07
C VAL A 133 23.27 -9.74 -2.19
N ALA A 134 22.68 -10.60 -3.02
CA ALA A 134 21.77 -10.17 -4.08
C ALA A 134 20.45 -9.62 -3.55
N PHE A 135 19.94 -10.17 -2.43
CA PHE A 135 18.73 -9.66 -1.78
C PHE A 135 18.98 -8.31 -1.11
N ARG A 136 20.08 -8.13 -0.38
CA ARG A 136 20.46 -6.86 0.25
C ARG A 136 20.71 -5.79 -0.78
N ALA A 137 21.35 -6.09 -1.91
CA ALA A 137 21.53 -5.11 -2.98
C ALA A 137 20.17 -4.60 -3.49
N LYS A 138 19.20 -5.51 -3.72
CA LYS A 138 17.84 -5.16 -4.14
C LYS A 138 17.05 -4.41 -3.05
N VAL A 139 17.21 -4.79 -1.79
CA VAL A 139 16.57 -4.08 -0.66
C VAL A 139 17.15 -2.68 -0.53
N ALA A 140 18.49 -2.55 -0.48
CA ALA A 140 19.21 -1.29 -0.38
C ALA A 140 18.86 -0.33 -1.52
N GLN A 141 18.63 -0.86 -2.73
CA GLN A 141 18.14 -0.09 -3.88
C GLN A 141 16.82 0.65 -3.60
N GLY A 142 15.89 0.05 -2.85
CA GLY A 142 14.65 0.76 -2.48
C GLY A 142 14.84 1.80 -1.38
N PHE A 143 15.93 1.72 -0.61
CA PHE A 143 16.32 2.71 0.40
C PHE A 143 17.20 3.83 -0.15
N THR A 144 17.60 3.79 -1.43
CA THR A 144 18.54 4.74 -2.04
C THR A 144 18.11 6.20 -1.86
N ILE A 145 16.80 6.48 -1.87
CA ILE A 145 16.31 7.85 -1.65
C ILE A 145 16.71 8.42 -0.30
N LEU A 146 16.85 7.59 0.75
CA LEU A 146 17.22 8.04 2.09
C LEU A 146 18.68 8.50 2.19
N GLY A 147 19.52 8.15 1.21
CA GLY A 147 20.90 8.64 1.14
C GLY A 147 21.00 10.13 0.82
N ASP A 148 20.02 10.71 0.12
CA ASP A 148 19.99 12.13 -0.22
C ASP A 148 18.95 12.87 0.62
N ARG A 149 19.44 13.55 1.67
CA ARG A 149 18.60 14.33 2.60
C ARG A 149 17.76 15.39 1.87
N ARG A 150 18.29 16.03 0.84
CA ARG A 150 17.57 17.07 0.10
C ARG A 150 16.45 16.45 -0.71
N ALA A 151 16.70 15.32 -1.38
CA ALA A 151 15.67 14.58 -2.11
C ALA A 151 14.57 14.07 -1.18
N VAL A 152 14.92 13.51 -0.01
CA VAL A 152 13.93 13.08 1.00
C VAL A 152 13.02 14.24 1.41
N LEU A 153 13.60 15.38 1.80
CA LEU A 153 12.82 16.51 2.30
C LEU A 153 11.93 17.13 1.21
N THR A 154 12.49 17.36 0.02
CA THR A 154 11.79 18.06 -1.07
C THR A 154 10.84 17.15 -1.87
N GLN A 155 11.18 15.89 -2.07
CA GLN A 155 10.43 14.99 -2.97
C GLN A 155 9.58 13.96 -2.23
N VAL A 156 9.86 13.65 -0.97
CA VAL A 156 9.07 12.66 -0.21
C VAL A 156 8.31 13.34 0.91
N VAL A 157 9.01 13.98 1.86
CA VAL A 157 8.40 14.61 3.03
C VAL A 157 7.41 15.68 2.62
N THR A 158 7.75 16.54 1.65
CA THR A 158 6.83 17.59 1.17
C THR A 158 5.50 17.00 0.69
N TRP A 159 5.53 15.96 -0.15
CA TRP A 159 4.32 15.30 -0.66
C TRP A 159 3.58 14.51 0.42
N GLN A 160 4.31 13.89 1.35
CA GLN A 160 3.73 13.21 2.50
C GLN A 160 2.98 14.21 3.40
N THR A 161 3.58 15.36 3.68
CA THR A 161 2.98 16.44 4.46
C THR A 161 1.73 16.97 3.77
N VAL A 162 1.76 17.20 2.45
CA VAL A 162 0.56 17.59 1.69
C VAL A 162 -0.54 16.53 1.79
N ALA A 163 -0.19 15.24 1.68
CA ALA A 163 -1.16 14.15 1.83
C ALA A 163 -1.77 14.09 3.25
N TRP A 164 -0.95 14.31 4.28
CA TRP A 164 -1.42 14.38 5.67
C TRP A 164 -2.30 15.61 5.91
N LEU A 165 -1.95 16.77 5.38
CA LEU A 165 -2.79 17.97 5.45
C LEU A 165 -4.12 17.76 4.74
N ALA A 166 -4.12 17.13 3.55
CA ALA A 166 -5.35 16.78 2.84
C ALA A 166 -6.21 15.80 3.63
N ARG A 167 -5.60 14.81 4.31
CA ARG A 167 -6.31 13.88 5.19
C ARG A 167 -6.95 14.60 6.38
N ILE A 168 -6.20 15.47 7.05
CA ILE A 168 -6.70 16.29 8.17
C ILE A 168 -7.84 17.21 7.70
N ALA A 169 -7.69 17.85 6.53
CA ALA A 169 -8.72 18.69 5.94
C ALA A 169 -9.98 17.89 5.59
N ALA A 170 -9.84 16.69 5.02
CA ALA A 170 -10.97 15.81 4.75
C ALA A 170 -11.72 15.47 6.05
N ILE A 171 -11.00 15.08 7.11
CA ILE A 171 -11.60 14.81 8.43
C ILE A 171 -12.32 16.04 8.98
N TYR A 172 -11.71 17.22 8.88
CA TYR A 172 -12.32 18.48 9.28
C TYR A 172 -13.64 18.74 8.55
N TRP A 173 -13.68 18.57 7.23
CA TRP A 173 -14.89 18.77 6.43
C TRP A 173 -15.96 17.71 6.71
N PHE A 174 -15.58 16.46 6.95
CA PHE A 174 -16.52 15.45 7.42
C PHE A 174 -17.11 15.81 8.79
N LEU A 175 -16.29 16.27 9.75
CA LEU A 175 -16.79 16.69 11.06
C LEU A 175 -17.80 17.84 10.91
N ARG A 176 -17.51 18.83 10.04
CA ARG A 176 -18.45 19.90 9.69
C ARG A 176 -19.75 19.36 9.07
N ALA A 177 -19.65 18.42 8.12
CA ALA A 177 -20.80 17.86 7.42
C ALA A 177 -21.75 17.08 8.35
N PHE A 178 -21.21 16.45 9.39
CA PHE A 178 -21.99 15.76 10.43
C PHE A 178 -22.34 16.65 11.63
N HIS A 179 -22.11 17.97 11.52
CA HIS A 179 -22.38 18.95 12.57
C HIS A 179 -21.70 18.64 13.92
N ILE A 180 -20.50 18.04 13.88
CA ILE A 180 -19.65 17.80 15.05
C ILE A 180 -18.71 18.99 15.24
N GLU A 181 -18.48 19.40 16.49
CA GLU A 181 -17.62 20.53 16.82
C GLU A 181 -16.19 20.32 16.29
N THR A 182 -15.76 21.20 15.37
CA THR A 182 -14.47 21.10 14.67
C THR A 182 -13.33 21.77 15.41
N GLY A 183 -13.23 21.49 16.71
CA GLY A 183 -12.09 21.92 17.53
C GLY A 183 -10.81 21.17 17.13
N PHE A 184 -9.66 21.80 17.39
CA PHE A 184 -8.35 21.18 17.15
C PHE A 184 -8.21 19.82 17.87
N ARG A 185 -8.73 19.72 19.11
CA ARG A 185 -8.79 18.47 19.88
C ARG A 185 -9.59 17.40 19.13
N THR A 186 -10.81 17.69 18.71
CA THR A 186 -11.66 16.75 17.96
C THR A 186 -10.94 16.18 16.73
N VAL A 187 -10.33 17.04 15.92
CA VAL A 187 -9.63 16.59 14.69
C VAL A 187 -8.45 15.68 15.02
N VAL A 188 -7.61 16.06 15.99
CA VAL A 188 -6.46 15.24 16.43
C VAL A 188 -6.93 13.89 16.98
N ALA A 189 -8.02 13.87 17.79
CA ALA A 189 -8.62 12.64 18.29
C ALA A 189 -8.98 11.70 17.15
N VAL A 190 -9.72 12.18 16.15
CA VAL A 190 -10.13 11.34 15.02
C VAL A 190 -8.94 10.78 14.26
N VAL A 191 -7.94 11.61 13.97
CA VAL A 191 -6.73 11.19 13.23
C VAL A 191 -5.96 10.11 13.99
N VAL A 192 -5.77 10.29 15.30
CA VAL A 192 -5.04 9.34 16.14
C VAL A 192 -5.81 8.03 16.28
N VAL A 193 -7.13 8.08 16.47
CA VAL A 193 -7.96 6.88 16.57
C VAL A 193 -7.97 6.09 15.26
N GLN A 194 -8.02 6.76 14.10
CA GLN A 194 -7.84 6.10 12.81
C GLN A 194 -6.46 5.44 12.70
N GLY A 195 -5.39 6.13 13.09
CA GLY A 195 -4.04 5.56 13.10
C GLY A 195 -3.92 4.33 14.00
N LEU A 196 -4.46 4.41 15.22
CA LEU A 196 -4.44 3.31 16.20
C LEU A 196 -5.27 2.10 15.73
N SER A 197 -6.33 2.33 14.95
CA SER A 197 -7.16 1.24 14.43
C SER A 197 -6.45 0.42 13.35
N THR A 198 -5.43 0.98 12.68
CA THR A 198 -4.64 0.26 11.68
C THR A 198 -3.63 -0.72 12.26
N THR A 199 -3.29 -0.62 13.56
CA THR A 199 -2.33 -1.52 14.22
C THR A 199 -2.96 -2.85 14.67
N LEU A 200 -4.29 -2.93 14.68
CA LEU A 200 -5.06 -4.13 15.00
C LEU A 200 -5.71 -4.69 13.73
N PRO A 201 -4.97 -5.49 12.92
CA PRO A 201 -5.39 -5.92 11.58
C PRO A 201 -6.45 -7.03 11.60
N PHE A 202 -7.34 -7.05 12.59
CA PHE A 202 -8.34 -8.11 12.76
C PHE A 202 -9.59 -7.88 11.92
N THR A 203 -9.87 -6.65 11.47
CA THR A 203 -11.01 -6.32 10.60
C THR A 203 -10.58 -5.41 9.44
N PRO A 204 -11.21 -5.52 8.23
CA PRO A 204 -10.95 -4.60 7.13
C PRO A 204 -11.22 -3.16 7.58
N GLY A 205 -10.19 -2.32 7.59
CA GLY A 205 -10.30 -0.91 8.02
C GLY A 205 -10.64 -0.69 9.50
N GLY A 206 -10.46 -1.68 10.39
CA GLY A 206 -10.68 -1.49 11.84
C GLY A 206 -12.15 -1.34 12.25
N LEU A 207 -13.08 -1.81 11.40
CA LEU A 207 -14.52 -1.77 11.63
C LEU A 207 -14.88 -2.31 13.03
N GLY A 208 -15.77 -1.61 13.73
CA GLY A 208 -16.17 -1.89 15.10
C GLY A 208 -15.24 -1.27 16.15
N ALA A 209 -13.95 -1.61 16.13
CA ALA A 209 -12.97 -1.09 17.09
C ALA A 209 -12.78 0.44 16.95
N GLN A 210 -12.65 0.94 15.72
CA GLN A 210 -12.51 2.38 15.45
C GLN A 210 -13.74 3.16 15.92
N GLN A 211 -14.93 2.62 15.72
CA GLN A 211 -16.19 3.26 16.11
C GLN A 211 -16.32 3.34 17.63
N ALA A 212 -16.00 2.26 18.34
CA ALA A 212 -16.04 2.23 19.79
C ALA A 212 -15.07 3.26 20.41
N VAL A 213 -13.83 3.32 19.89
CA VAL A 213 -12.83 4.28 20.37
C VAL A 213 -13.23 5.71 20.03
N LEU A 214 -13.79 5.98 18.85
CA LEU A 214 -14.28 7.33 18.48
C LEU A 214 -15.46 7.78 19.36
N VAL A 215 -16.45 6.92 19.60
CA VAL A 215 -17.60 7.22 20.46
C VAL A 215 -17.15 7.56 21.89
N PHE A 216 -16.11 6.89 22.38
CA PHE A 216 -15.54 7.18 23.69
C PHE A 216 -14.67 8.46 23.69
N ALA A 217 -13.78 8.63 22.70
CA ALA A 217 -12.90 9.80 22.60
C ALA A 217 -13.67 11.11 22.37
N LEU A 218 -14.86 11.03 21.79
CA LEU A 218 -15.77 12.16 21.56
C LEU A 218 -16.94 12.16 22.57
N ALA A 219 -16.87 11.37 23.64
CA ALA A 219 -17.86 11.38 24.70
C ALA A 219 -17.81 12.75 25.41
N GLY A 220 -18.80 13.60 25.14
CA GLY A 220 -18.92 14.95 25.69
C GLY A 220 -18.87 16.07 24.65
N THR A 221 -18.46 15.80 23.41
CA THR A 221 -18.46 16.80 22.31
C THR A 221 -19.58 16.57 21.30
N ALA A 222 -20.09 15.33 21.16
CA ALA A 222 -21.19 15.00 20.26
C ALA A 222 -22.05 13.86 20.80
N SER A 223 -23.27 13.73 20.28
CA SER A 223 -24.17 12.61 20.60
C SER A 223 -23.60 11.30 20.07
N ARG A 224 -23.82 10.18 20.79
CA ARG A 224 -23.35 8.85 20.36
C ARG A 224 -23.83 8.47 18.96
N SER A 225 -25.09 8.80 18.64
CA SER A 225 -25.67 8.60 17.31
C SER A 225 -24.98 9.45 16.24
N GLY A 226 -24.64 10.70 16.55
CA GLY A 226 -23.88 11.59 15.65
C GLY A 226 -22.46 11.07 15.38
N VAL A 227 -21.74 10.62 16.41
CA VAL A 227 -20.38 10.08 16.27
C VAL A 227 -20.37 8.76 15.47
N LEU A 228 -21.35 7.87 15.72
CA LEU A 228 -21.51 6.65 14.94
C LEU A 228 -21.85 6.95 13.48
N GLY A 229 -22.80 7.86 13.25
CA GLY A 229 -23.17 8.31 11.90
C GLY A 229 -22.00 8.92 11.13
N PHE A 230 -21.22 9.78 11.79
CA PHE A 230 -19.98 10.33 11.25
C PHE A 230 -18.96 9.25 10.92
N SER A 231 -18.68 8.34 11.86
CA SER A 231 -17.66 7.31 11.69
C SER A 231 -18.01 6.33 10.57
N VAL A 232 -19.25 5.84 10.53
CA VAL A 232 -19.76 4.95 9.48
C VAL A 232 -19.82 5.70 8.15
N GLY A 233 -20.36 6.92 8.12
CA GLY A 233 -20.53 7.70 6.91
C GLY A 233 -19.19 8.06 6.26
N MET A 234 -18.22 8.55 7.03
CA MET A 234 -16.87 8.81 6.54
C MET A 234 -16.21 7.55 5.99
N GLN A 235 -16.31 6.43 6.70
CA GLN A 235 -15.73 5.15 6.27
C GLN A 235 -16.35 4.68 4.96
N LEU A 236 -17.68 4.71 4.86
CA LEU A 236 -18.42 4.30 3.68
C LEU A 236 -18.04 5.14 2.47
N VAL A 237 -18.04 6.47 2.61
CA VAL A 237 -17.65 7.38 1.53
C VAL A 237 -16.20 7.13 1.10
N THR A 238 -15.29 6.96 2.06
CA THR A 238 -13.87 6.70 1.77
C THR A 238 -13.69 5.37 1.02
N ILE A 239 -14.36 4.31 1.46
CA ILE A 239 -14.33 3.00 0.78
C ILE A 239 -14.87 3.12 -0.64
N VAL A 240 -16.04 3.75 -0.81
CA VAL A 240 -16.67 3.92 -2.14
C VAL A 240 -15.75 4.70 -3.07
N VAL A 241 -15.20 5.83 -2.63
CA VAL A 241 -14.27 6.63 -3.43
C VAL A 241 -13.02 5.83 -3.80
N ASN A 242 -12.40 5.15 -2.84
CA ASN A 242 -11.22 4.34 -3.09
C ASN A 242 -11.49 3.19 -4.06
N VAL A 243 -12.61 2.50 -3.91
CA VAL A 243 -13.02 1.39 -4.79
C VAL A 243 -13.31 1.93 -6.19
N VAL A 244 -14.11 2.99 -6.34
CA VAL A 244 -14.42 3.56 -7.66
C VAL A 244 -13.15 4.01 -8.38
N LEU A 245 -12.26 4.74 -7.70
CA LEU A 245 -11.01 5.20 -8.28
C LEU A 245 -10.05 4.03 -8.55
N GLY A 246 -9.92 3.08 -7.63
CA GLY A 246 -9.02 1.94 -7.74
C GLY A 246 -9.41 0.97 -8.83
N PHE A 247 -10.67 0.55 -8.88
CA PHE A 247 -11.16 -0.31 -9.96
C PHE A 247 -11.21 0.43 -11.30
N GLY A 248 -11.54 1.73 -11.31
CA GLY A 248 -11.41 2.57 -12.49
C GLY A 248 -9.98 2.60 -13.03
N ALA A 249 -8.98 2.73 -12.16
CA ALA A 249 -7.58 2.66 -12.51
C ALA A 249 -7.20 1.28 -13.07
N ILE A 250 -7.66 0.18 -12.45
CA ILE A 250 -7.44 -1.20 -12.95
C ILE A 250 -7.99 -1.35 -14.37
N VAL A 251 -9.23 -0.93 -14.62
CA VAL A 251 -9.86 -1.04 -15.94
C VAL A 251 -9.10 -0.25 -17.00
N LEU A 252 -8.73 1.01 -16.70
CA LEU A 252 -7.94 1.84 -17.61
C LEU A 252 -6.57 1.22 -17.90
N MET A 253 -5.92 0.70 -16.86
CA MET A 253 -4.63 0.04 -16.96
C MET A 253 -4.66 -1.25 -17.78
N LEU A 254 -5.67 -2.12 -17.58
CA LEU A 254 -5.83 -3.36 -18.33
C LEU A 254 -6.24 -3.10 -19.79
N LYS A 255 -7.07 -2.09 -20.05
CA LYS A 255 -7.40 -1.67 -21.42
C LYS A 255 -6.16 -1.19 -22.17
N THR A 256 -5.30 -0.41 -21.52
CA THR A 256 -4.03 0.01 -22.15
C THR A 256 -3.06 -1.16 -22.39
N LEU A 257 -3.10 -2.22 -21.56
CA LEU A 257 -2.29 -3.43 -21.77
C LEU A 257 -2.74 -4.18 -23.03
N ARG A 258 -4.05 -4.44 -23.17
CA ARG A 258 -4.60 -5.11 -24.36
C ARG A 258 -4.41 -4.30 -25.63
N TRP A 259 -4.46 -2.96 -25.55
CA TRP A 259 -4.16 -2.11 -26.71
C TRP A 259 -2.70 -2.23 -27.16
N ARG A 260 -1.75 -2.22 -26.22
CA ARG A 260 -0.33 -2.28 -26.55
C ARG A 260 0.12 -3.66 -27.03
N GLU A 261 -0.46 -4.72 -26.47
CA GLU A 261 -0.24 -6.09 -26.95
C GLU A 261 -0.76 -6.28 -28.37
N ARG A 262 -1.94 -5.73 -28.69
CA ARG A 262 -2.46 -5.77 -30.07
C ARG A 262 -1.60 -5.00 -31.05
N VAL A 263 -1.14 -3.80 -30.69
CA VAL A 263 -0.24 -3.03 -31.58
C VAL A 263 1.10 -3.75 -31.75
N ALA A 264 1.66 -4.34 -30.69
CA ALA A 264 2.91 -5.09 -30.78
C ALA A 264 2.77 -6.38 -31.61
N SER A 265 1.66 -7.12 -31.48
CA SER A 265 1.39 -8.29 -32.32
C SER A 265 1.20 -7.90 -33.79
N ASP A 266 0.50 -6.80 -34.06
CA ASP A 266 0.32 -6.28 -35.42
C ASP A 266 1.66 -5.86 -36.06
N ASP A 267 2.57 -5.27 -35.27
CA ASP A 267 3.91 -4.88 -35.73
C ASP A 267 4.81 -6.10 -35.96
N GLU A 268 4.73 -7.14 -35.11
CA GLU A 268 5.44 -8.41 -35.29
C GLU A 268 4.93 -9.21 -36.51
N GLU A 269 3.61 -9.25 -36.72
CA GLU A 269 3.00 -9.85 -37.92
C GLU A 269 3.40 -9.10 -39.20
N ARG A 270 3.44 -7.76 -39.15
CA ARG A 270 3.93 -6.94 -40.28
C ARG A 270 5.42 -7.13 -40.55
N ALA A 271 6.24 -7.20 -39.50
CA ALA A 271 7.67 -7.46 -39.64
C ALA A 271 7.96 -8.87 -40.17
N GLY A 272 7.22 -9.89 -39.71
CA GLY A 272 7.30 -11.26 -40.22
C GLY A 272 6.82 -11.39 -41.66
N SER A 273 5.75 -10.69 -42.03
CA SER A 273 5.23 -10.66 -43.41
C SER A 273 6.18 -9.93 -44.38
N ALA A 274 6.82 -8.84 -43.93
CA ALA A 274 7.83 -8.13 -44.72
C ALA A 274 9.13 -8.96 -44.91
N ALA A 275 9.54 -9.71 -43.89
CA ALA A 275 10.72 -10.59 -43.98
C ALA A 275 10.49 -11.84 -44.85
N ALA A 276 9.24 -12.30 -44.99
CA ALA A 276 8.89 -13.44 -45.84
C ALA A 276 8.80 -13.13 -47.34
N THR A 277 8.95 -11.86 -47.75
CA THR A 277 8.71 -11.42 -49.15
C THR A 277 9.95 -10.90 -49.92
N PRO A 278 11.07 -11.66 -50.01
CA PRO A 278 11.98 -11.42 -51.15
C PRO A 278 12.36 -12.63 -52.02
N GLU A 279 11.76 -13.82 -51.86
CA GLU A 279 12.26 -15.03 -52.56
C GLU A 279 11.22 -15.92 -53.27
N GLN A 280 10.07 -15.37 -53.68
CA GLN A 280 9.08 -16.16 -54.46
C GLN A 280 8.59 -15.51 -55.77
N ALA A 281 9.14 -14.38 -56.20
CA ALA A 281 8.67 -13.67 -57.39
C ALA A 281 9.49 -13.88 -58.67
N ALA A 282 10.50 -14.77 -58.71
CA ALA A 282 11.37 -14.93 -59.88
C ALA A 282 11.60 -16.40 -60.25
N ALA A 283 10.62 -17.06 -60.85
CA ALA A 283 10.85 -18.25 -61.67
C ALA A 283 9.98 -18.18 -62.94
N PRO A 284 10.56 -17.93 -64.13
CA PRO A 284 9.80 -17.89 -65.36
C PRO A 284 9.48 -19.33 -65.82
N SER A 285 8.21 -19.58 -66.12
CA SER A 285 7.72 -20.79 -66.75
C SER A 285 8.37 -20.99 -68.13
N ARG A 286 9.20 -22.03 -68.30
CA ARG A 286 9.61 -22.50 -69.62
C ARG A 286 8.76 -23.71 -70.01
N SER A 287 7.85 -23.48 -70.95
CA SER A 287 7.14 -24.50 -71.71
C SER A 287 8.11 -25.25 -72.61
N ALA A 288 8.18 -26.57 -72.47
CA ALA A 288 8.85 -27.46 -73.40
C ALA A 288 7.80 -28.30 -74.12
N LEU A 289 7.69 -28.14 -75.45
CA LEU A 289 7.18 -29.17 -76.36
C LEU A 289 7.97 -29.06 -77.67
N PRO A 290 8.50 -30.18 -78.21
CA PRO A 290 9.01 -30.25 -79.58
C PRO A 290 7.93 -30.80 -80.52
N GLY A 291 7.76 -30.14 -81.67
CA GLY A 291 6.89 -30.54 -82.77
C GLY A 291 6.94 -29.51 -83.88
#